data_AF-A0A1R0L3K7-F1
#
_entry.id   AF-A0A1R0L3K7-F1
#
_cell.length_a   1.000
_cell.length_b   1.000
_cell.length_c   1.000
_cell.angle_alpha   90.00
_cell.angle_beta   90.00
_cell.angle_gamma   90.00
#
_symmetry.space_group_name_H-M   'P 1'
#
loop_
_entity.id
_entity.type
_entity.pdbx_description
1 polymer ?
#
loop_
_entity_poly.entity_id
_entity_poly.type
_entity_poly.pdbx_seq_one_letter_code
_entity_poly.pdbx_strand_id
1 'polypeptide(L)'
;MPGFLTGEALRAFVHALPKVELHVHLVGSASLPTVLELARRRPSAGVPTEAEALAGFFTFRDFPHFLRTYLAVTSLVRDARDVHTLVTGLAADLAAQNARYAEVTVTPYNHVLDGMSPDDLLSGLATGRAAARAEHGVELAWCFDIPGEKGVVAGRETVVFALRERPEGLVSFGLGGPEVGVGRAQFAPFFTTAREAGLHSVPHAGETTGPATVWSAVHDLGAERIGHGVGAYTDPALLEHLATQGIPLEVCPTSNVRTGQFPSIEAHPVRRLLDHGVLVTLNTDDPPMFGATLDGEYLAVAETLGLTTTEIARFARNAVNASFLAPAAKTVLLTEIEEILLQDPEVLA
;
A
#
# COMPACT_ATOMS: atom_id res chain seq x y z
N MET A 1 29.16 0.08 -19.86
CA MET A 1 27.88 -0.56 -20.23
C MET A 1 26.95 -0.35 -19.04
N PRO A 2 25.63 -0.14 -19.22
CA PRO A 2 24.76 -0.01 -18.05
C PRO A 2 24.88 -1.32 -17.28
N GLY A 3 25.39 -1.25 -16.06
CA GLY A 3 25.65 -2.45 -15.28
C GLY A 3 24.38 -2.87 -14.55
N PHE A 4 24.17 -4.16 -14.58
CA PHE A 4 23.04 -4.81 -13.95
C PHE A 4 23.59 -5.46 -12.69
N LEU A 5 23.17 -4.97 -11.52
CA LEU A 5 23.44 -5.70 -10.29
C LEU A 5 22.64 -7.00 -10.30
N THR A 6 23.24 -8.08 -9.79
CA THR A 6 22.58 -9.37 -9.64
C THR A 6 22.92 -9.98 -8.28
N GLY A 7 22.07 -10.90 -7.81
CA GLY A 7 22.34 -11.67 -6.60
C GLY A 7 22.46 -10.80 -5.34
N GLU A 8 23.53 -10.99 -4.57
CA GLU A 8 23.73 -10.34 -3.28
C GLU A 8 23.96 -8.82 -3.39
N ALA A 9 24.66 -8.37 -4.43
CA ALA A 9 24.90 -6.94 -4.65
C ALA A 9 23.59 -6.18 -4.92
N LEU A 10 22.70 -6.75 -5.73
CA LEU A 10 21.38 -6.18 -5.99
C LEU A 10 20.55 -6.11 -4.70
N ARG A 11 20.54 -7.19 -3.91
CA ARG A 11 19.86 -7.22 -2.61
C ARG A 11 20.38 -6.16 -1.65
N ALA A 12 21.70 -6.01 -1.53
CA ALA A 12 22.31 -5.00 -0.68
C ALA A 12 21.94 -3.58 -1.14
N PHE A 13 21.98 -3.31 -2.46
CA PHE A 13 21.59 -2.02 -3.01
C PHE A 13 20.11 -1.68 -2.75
N VAL A 14 19.20 -2.61 -3.07
CA VAL A 14 17.77 -2.43 -2.81
C VAL A 14 17.53 -2.18 -1.33
N HIS A 15 18.10 -2.99 -0.45
CA HIS A 15 17.93 -2.84 0.99
C HIS A 15 18.45 -1.49 1.51
N ALA A 16 19.59 -1.02 0.97
CA ALA A 16 20.20 0.26 1.38
C ALA A 16 19.34 1.48 1.03
N LEU A 17 18.51 1.44 -0.03
CA LEU A 17 17.64 2.55 -0.38
C LEU A 17 16.63 2.84 0.75
N PRO A 18 16.49 4.10 1.22
CA PRO A 18 15.37 4.46 2.07
C PRO A 18 14.10 4.44 1.22
N LYS A 19 13.04 3.81 1.74
CA LYS A 19 11.80 3.58 0.98
C LYS A 19 10.60 4.25 1.62
N VAL A 20 9.60 4.47 0.78
CA VAL A 20 8.27 4.93 1.16
C VAL A 20 7.26 3.92 0.62
N GLU A 21 6.33 3.50 1.48
CA GLU A 21 5.23 2.59 1.16
C GLU A 21 3.93 3.40 1.04
N LEU A 22 3.33 3.46 -0.14
CA LEU A 22 2.14 4.29 -0.39
C LEU A 22 0.86 3.47 -0.51
N HIS A 23 0.96 2.15 -0.53
CA HIS A 23 -0.19 1.29 -0.77
C HIS A 23 -0.05 -0.01 0.01
N VAL A 24 -0.51 0.05 1.26
CA VAL A 24 -0.53 -1.07 2.19
C VAL A 24 -1.79 -1.01 3.04
N HIS A 25 -2.44 -2.17 3.23
CA HIS A 25 -3.66 -2.27 4.04
C HIS A 25 -3.32 -2.73 5.45
N LEU A 26 -3.77 -1.99 6.48
CA LEU A 26 -3.37 -2.25 7.88
C LEU A 26 -3.65 -3.68 8.34
N VAL A 27 -4.82 -4.23 8.00
CA VAL A 27 -5.19 -5.60 8.39
C VAL A 27 -4.45 -6.62 7.54
N GLY A 28 -4.32 -6.35 6.24
CA GLY A 28 -3.59 -7.19 5.30
C GLY A 28 -2.10 -7.30 5.55
N SER A 29 -1.52 -6.28 6.18
CA SER A 29 -0.09 -6.20 6.50
C SER A 29 0.30 -6.93 7.78
N ALA A 30 -0.63 -7.61 8.46
CA ALA A 30 -0.37 -8.33 9.70
C ALA A 30 0.55 -9.55 9.45
N SER A 31 1.84 -9.42 9.77
CA SER A 31 2.80 -10.50 9.61
C SER A 31 2.55 -11.66 10.56
N LEU A 32 3.19 -12.81 10.29
CA LEU A 32 3.06 -14.00 11.15
C LEU A 32 3.32 -13.69 12.64
N PRO A 33 4.38 -12.96 13.03
CA PRO A 33 4.58 -12.57 14.43
C PRO A 33 3.41 -11.74 14.99
N THR A 34 2.91 -10.78 14.23
CA THR A 34 1.78 -9.93 14.62
C THR A 34 0.49 -10.73 14.79
N VAL A 35 0.14 -11.57 13.82
CA VAL A 35 -1.04 -12.44 13.87
C VAL A 35 -0.93 -13.44 15.03
N LEU A 36 0.27 -13.95 15.30
CA LEU A 36 0.51 -14.84 16.43
C LEU A 36 0.23 -14.15 17.77
N GLU A 37 0.65 -12.90 17.92
CA GLU A 37 0.34 -12.11 19.12
C GLU A 37 -1.17 -11.86 19.27
N LEU A 38 -1.84 -11.45 18.19
CA LEU A 38 -3.29 -11.23 18.18
C LEU A 38 -4.06 -12.52 18.49
N ALA A 39 -3.69 -13.64 17.86
CA ALA A 39 -4.31 -14.95 18.05
C ALA A 39 -4.18 -15.43 19.50
N ARG A 40 -3.03 -15.19 20.15
CA ARG A 40 -2.82 -15.56 21.56
C ARG A 40 -3.72 -14.80 22.54
N ARG A 41 -4.18 -13.60 22.18
CA ARG A 41 -5.19 -12.86 22.97
C ARG A 41 -6.60 -13.44 22.78
N ARG A 42 -6.84 -14.13 21.66
CA ARG A 42 -8.16 -14.66 21.27
C ARG A 42 -8.07 -16.10 20.76
N PRO A 43 -7.65 -17.06 21.61
CA PRO A 43 -7.45 -18.45 21.18
C PRO A 43 -8.74 -19.14 20.68
N SER A 44 -9.92 -18.60 21.02
CA SER A 44 -11.21 -19.10 20.55
C SER A 44 -11.60 -18.67 19.13
N ALA A 45 -10.84 -17.77 18.49
CA ALA A 45 -11.16 -17.25 17.15
C ALA A 45 -10.82 -18.23 16.01
N GLY A 46 -10.20 -19.38 16.30
CA GLY A 46 -9.87 -20.41 15.31
C GLY A 46 -8.62 -20.14 14.48
N VAL A 47 -7.87 -19.07 14.81
CA VAL A 47 -6.54 -18.81 14.24
C VAL A 47 -5.47 -19.49 15.12
N PRO A 48 -4.51 -20.25 14.55
CA PRO A 48 -3.49 -20.94 15.34
C PRO A 48 -2.64 -20.01 16.22
N THR A 49 -2.31 -20.46 17.44
CA THR A 49 -1.51 -19.71 18.43
C THR A 49 -0.05 -20.15 18.52
N GLU A 50 0.34 -21.12 17.69
CA GLU A 50 1.69 -21.66 17.58
C GLU A 50 2.28 -21.33 16.21
N ALA A 51 3.55 -20.93 16.17
CA ALA A 51 4.19 -20.36 14.97
C ALA A 51 4.15 -21.33 13.77
N GLU A 52 4.48 -22.60 13.98
CA GLU A 52 4.50 -23.63 12.94
C GLU A 52 3.11 -23.85 12.33
N ALA A 53 2.08 -23.94 13.19
CA ALA A 53 0.70 -24.14 12.76
C ALA A 53 0.16 -22.89 12.03
N LEU A 54 0.57 -21.70 12.47
CA LEU A 54 0.19 -20.44 11.83
C LEU A 54 0.87 -20.29 10.45
N ALA A 55 2.13 -20.68 10.30
CA ALA A 55 2.78 -20.69 8.98
C ALA A 55 2.02 -21.60 7.99
N GLY A 56 1.58 -22.78 8.44
CA GLY A 56 0.71 -23.65 7.66
C GLY A 56 -0.66 -23.04 7.32
N PHE A 57 -1.21 -22.21 8.21
CA PHE A 57 -2.49 -21.51 8.03
C PHE A 57 -2.44 -20.47 6.88
N PHE A 58 -1.27 -19.90 6.62
CA PHE A 58 -1.01 -18.99 5.49
C PHE A 58 -0.62 -19.72 4.19
N THR A 59 -0.65 -21.05 4.15
CA THR A 59 -0.42 -21.81 2.91
C THR A 59 -1.74 -21.98 2.15
N PHE A 60 -1.98 -21.10 1.17
CA PHE A 60 -3.22 -21.05 0.41
C PHE A 60 -3.35 -22.18 -0.61
N ARG A 61 -4.58 -22.66 -0.81
CA ARG A 61 -4.90 -23.71 -1.78
C ARG A 61 -5.58 -23.15 -3.03
N ASP A 62 -6.42 -22.15 -2.81
CA ASP A 62 -7.21 -21.44 -3.80
C ASP A 62 -7.65 -20.08 -3.23
N PHE A 63 -8.23 -19.22 -4.07
CA PHE A 63 -8.71 -17.90 -3.68
C PHE A 63 -9.79 -17.94 -2.57
N PRO A 64 -10.79 -18.86 -2.59
CA PRO A 64 -11.69 -19.02 -1.45
C PRO A 64 -11.02 -19.36 -0.12
N HIS A 65 -9.94 -20.16 -0.13
CA HIS A 65 -9.16 -20.45 1.07
C HIS A 65 -8.46 -19.20 1.59
N PHE A 66 -7.83 -18.44 0.69
CA PHE A 66 -7.23 -17.14 1.01
C PHE A 66 -8.23 -16.20 1.68
N LEU A 67 -9.42 -16.00 1.10
CA LEU A 67 -10.45 -15.13 1.69
C LEU A 67 -10.88 -15.58 3.09
N ARG A 68 -10.98 -16.90 3.34
CA ARG A 68 -11.30 -17.40 4.68
C ARG A 68 -10.20 -17.08 5.69
N THR A 69 -8.93 -17.26 5.31
CA THR A 69 -7.78 -16.90 6.15
C THR A 69 -7.77 -15.40 6.45
N TYR A 70 -7.95 -14.56 5.42
CA TYR A 70 -8.01 -13.10 5.57
C TYR A 70 -9.11 -12.66 6.55
N LEU A 71 -10.32 -13.19 6.39
CA LEU A 71 -11.43 -12.89 7.29
C LEU A 71 -11.18 -13.39 8.72
N ALA A 72 -10.53 -14.54 8.89
CA ALA A 72 -10.17 -15.06 10.20
C ALA A 72 -9.16 -14.14 10.92
N VAL A 73 -8.13 -13.65 10.22
CA VAL A 73 -7.15 -12.68 10.75
C VAL A 73 -7.85 -11.37 11.12
N THR A 74 -8.69 -10.85 10.22
CA THR A 74 -9.49 -9.64 10.47
C THR A 74 -10.31 -9.77 11.75
N SER A 75 -10.89 -10.96 11.99
CA SER A 75 -11.74 -11.22 13.15
C SER A 75 -11.02 -11.15 14.51
N LEU A 76 -9.68 -11.15 14.53
CA LEU A 76 -8.88 -11.02 15.74
C LEU A 76 -8.85 -9.58 16.28
N VAL A 77 -9.09 -8.60 15.42
CA VAL A 77 -8.87 -7.17 15.69
C VAL A 77 -10.16 -6.56 16.24
N ARG A 78 -10.25 -6.38 17.56
CA ARG A 78 -11.51 -6.01 18.22
C ARG A 78 -11.46 -4.77 19.10
N ASP A 79 -10.27 -4.37 19.54
CA ASP A 79 -10.10 -3.24 20.45
C ASP A 79 -8.82 -2.44 20.15
N ALA A 80 -8.60 -1.36 20.88
CA ALA A 80 -7.45 -0.46 20.69
C ALA A 80 -6.10 -1.18 20.76
N ARG A 81 -5.98 -2.19 21.62
CA ARG A 81 -4.73 -2.92 21.83
C ARG A 81 -4.39 -3.78 20.61
N ASP A 82 -5.39 -4.31 19.93
CA ASP A 82 -5.19 -5.09 18.71
C ASP A 82 -4.78 -4.20 17.54
N VAL A 83 -5.43 -3.05 17.38
CA VAL A 83 -5.05 -2.04 16.37
C VAL A 83 -3.63 -1.54 16.63
N HIS A 84 -3.27 -1.26 17.90
CA HIS A 84 -1.91 -0.90 18.28
C HIS A 84 -0.89 -1.96 17.83
N THR A 85 -1.18 -3.24 18.08
CA THR A 85 -0.31 -4.36 17.68
C THR A 85 -0.17 -4.50 16.17
N LEU A 86 -1.23 -4.25 15.39
CA LEU A 86 -1.12 -4.19 13.93
C LEU A 86 -0.17 -3.09 13.49
N VAL A 87 -0.35 -1.88 14.03
CA VAL A 87 0.42 -0.71 13.64
C VAL A 87 1.90 -0.85 13.99
N THR A 88 2.23 -1.31 15.21
CA THR A 88 3.62 -1.49 15.62
C THR A 88 4.28 -2.67 14.91
N GLY A 89 3.54 -3.75 14.66
CA GLY A 89 3.99 -4.87 13.84
C GLY A 89 4.38 -4.44 12.42
N LEU A 90 3.49 -3.71 11.75
CA LEU A 90 3.76 -3.14 10.42
C LEU A 90 5.01 -2.24 10.45
N ALA A 91 5.14 -1.37 11.45
CA ALA A 91 6.30 -0.49 11.57
C ALA A 91 7.62 -1.26 11.74
N ALA A 92 7.62 -2.34 12.53
CA ALA A 92 8.78 -3.20 12.68
C ALA A 92 9.18 -3.87 11.36
N ASP A 93 8.19 -4.40 10.63
CA ASP A 93 8.41 -5.06 9.33
C ASP A 93 8.91 -4.08 8.26
N LEU A 94 8.39 -2.84 8.26
CA LEU A 94 8.83 -1.77 7.38
C LEU A 94 10.25 -1.29 7.70
N ALA A 95 10.57 -1.09 8.98
CA ALA A 95 11.90 -0.67 9.43
C ALA A 95 12.97 -1.70 9.05
N ALA A 96 12.64 -2.99 9.14
CA ALA A 96 13.52 -4.08 8.73
C ALA A 96 13.86 -4.08 7.23
N GLN A 97 13.20 -3.24 6.42
CA GLN A 97 13.39 -3.09 4.97
C GLN A 97 13.80 -1.66 4.59
N ASN A 98 14.26 -0.89 5.59
CA ASN A 98 14.66 0.52 5.46
C ASN A 98 13.54 1.44 4.94
N ALA A 99 12.28 1.07 5.14
CA ALA A 99 11.16 1.97 4.90
C ALA A 99 11.09 3.02 6.02
N ARG A 100 10.94 4.29 5.65
CA ARG A 100 10.96 5.45 6.56
C ARG A 100 9.60 6.08 6.77
N TYR A 101 8.71 5.88 5.81
CA TYR A 101 7.35 6.41 5.84
C TYR A 101 6.38 5.45 5.16
N ALA A 102 5.17 5.37 5.71
CA ALA A 102 4.07 4.71 5.04
C ALA A 102 2.74 5.46 5.15
N GLU A 103 1.96 5.44 4.08
CA GLU A 103 0.55 5.85 4.07
C GLU A 103 -0.31 4.60 4.10
N VAL A 104 -0.86 4.29 5.27
CA VAL A 104 -1.51 3.01 5.55
C VAL A 104 -3.02 3.15 5.36
N THR A 105 -3.57 2.30 4.50
CA THR A 105 -5.01 2.20 4.27
C THR A 105 -5.71 1.55 5.46
N VAL A 106 -6.72 2.24 5.98
CA VAL A 106 -7.59 1.79 7.07
C VAL A 106 -9.04 1.94 6.62
N THR A 107 -9.83 0.87 6.76
CA THR A 107 -11.25 0.87 6.39
C THR A 107 -12.12 1.01 7.64
N PRO A 108 -12.31 2.23 8.19
CA PRO A 108 -12.98 2.42 9.49
C PRO A 108 -14.41 1.86 9.50
N TYR A 109 -15.11 1.94 8.35
CA TYR A 109 -16.47 1.43 8.22
C TYR A 109 -16.57 -0.06 8.60
N ASN A 110 -15.64 -0.88 8.13
CA ASN A 110 -15.66 -2.33 8.40
C ASN A 110 -15.41 -2.62 9.89
N HIS A 111 -14.45 -1.93 10.50
CA HIS A 111 -14.17 -2.10 11.94
C HIS A 111 -15.38 -1.73 12.81
N VAL A 112 -16.02 -0.60 12.51
CA VAL A 112 -17.20 -0.13 13.26
C VAL A 112 -18.40 -1.04 13.02
N LEU A 113 -18.61 -1.49 11.78
CA LEU A 113 -19.66 -2.45 11.45
C LEU A 113 -19.48 -3.78 12.21
N ASP A 114 -18.23 -4.20 12.41
CA ASP A 114 -17.86 -5.42 13.15
C ASP A 114 -17.84 -5.23 14.68
N GLY A 115 -18.35 -4.09 15.17
CA GLY A 115 -18.60 -3.81 16.58
C GLY A 115 -17.45 -3.16 17.34
N MET A 116 -16.37 -2.76 16.68
CA MET A 116 -15.32 -1.95 17.30
C MET A 116 -15.84 -0.54 17.58
N SER A 117 -15.56 -0.01 18.78
CA SER A 117 -15.89 1.39 19.05
C SER A 117 -14.99 2.33 18.23
N PRO A 118 -15.51 3.49 17.77
CA PRO A 118 -14.68 4.54 17.18
C PRO A 118 -13.47 4.90 18.05
N ASP A 119 -13.68 5.03 19.36
CA ASP A 119 -12.63 5.37 20.32
C ASP A 119 -11.50 4.33 20.36
N ASP A 120 -11.85 3.04 20.29
CA ASP A 120 -10.86 1.96 20.26
C ASP A 120 -10.00 2.03 18.99
N LEU A 121 -10.64 2.21 17.82
CA LEU A 121 -9.91 2.34 16.56
C LEU A 121 -8.94 3.52 16.62
N LEU A 122 -9.43 4.69 16.99
CA LEU A 122 -8.64 5.93 17.00
C LEU A 122 -7.52 5.89 18.05
N SER A 123 -7.80 5.35 19.24
CA SER A 123 -6.80 5.18 20.31
C SER A 123 -5.69 4.21 19.88
N GLY A 124 -6.06 3.09 19.24
CA GLY A 124 -5.11 2.12 18.71
C GLY A 124 -4.21 2.71 17.63
N LEU A 125 -4.80 3.45 16.67
CA LEU A 125 -4.03 4.16 15.62
C LEU A 125 -3.09 5.20 16.23
N ALA A 126 -3.58 6.04 17.15
CA ALA A 126 -2.78 7.11 17.76
C ALA A 126 -1.60 6.55 18.57
N THR A 127 -1.86 5.58 19.46
CA THR A 127 -0.81 4.98 20.29
C THR A 127 0.17 4.15 19.47
N GLY A 128 -0.33 3.41 18.47
CA GLY A 128 0.49 2.62 17.56
C GLY A 128 1.42 3.49 16.73
N ARG A 129 0.93 4.61 16.18
CA ARG A 129 1.75 5.56 15.40
C ARG A 129 2.83 6.23 16.25
N ALA A 130 2.52 6.60 17.49
CA ALA A 130 3.52 7.14 18.40
C ALA A 130 4.63 6.11 18.69
N ALA A 131 4.26 4.85 18.94
CA ALA A 131 5.21 3.76 19.17
C ALA A 131 6.03 3.42 17.92
N ALA A 132 5.41 3.34 16.74
CA ALA A 132 6.08 3.12 15.46
C ALA A 132 7.24 4.12 15.25
N ARG A 133 6.98 5.40 15.51
CA ARG A 133 8.01 6.44 15.42
C ARG A 133 9.08 6.29 16.49
N ALA A 134 8.70 6.05 17.75
CA ALA A 134 9.62 6.00 18.87
C ALA A 134 10.54 4.78 18.87
N GLU A 135 10.01 3.61 18.48
CA GLU A 135 10.68 2.32 18.60
C GLU A 135 11.36 1.90 17.29
N HIS A 136 10.79 2.28 16.14
CA HIS A 136 11.26 1.84 14.83
C HIS A 136 11.71 2.97 13.91
N GLY A 137 11.47 4.23 14.29
CA GLY A 137 11.81 5.39 13.45
C GLY A 137 11.00 5.48 12.16
N VAL A 138 9.85 4.79 12.09
CA VAL A 138 8.95 4.80 10.94
C VAL A 138 7.83 5.80 11.21
N GLU A 139 7.68 6.78 10.33
CA GLU A 139 6.55 7.71 10.36
C GLU A 139 5.37 7.10 9.61
N LEU A 140 4.19 7.10 10.21
CA LEU A 140 2.98 6.55 9.59
C LEU A 140 1.95 7.65 9.38
N ALA A 141 1.21 7.57 8.28
CA ALA A 141 0.03 8.38 7.99
C ALA A 141 -1.12 7.46 7.55
N TRP A 142 -2.34 7.98 7.55
CA TRP A 142 -3.55 7.22 7.31
C TRP A 142 -4.24 7.65 6.03
N CYS A 143 -4.66 6.65 5.26
CA CYS A 143 -5.68 6.75 4.23
C CYS A 143 -6.95 6.09 4.77
N PHE A 144 -8.03 6.85 4.96
CA PHE A 144 -9.33 6.24 5.28
C PHE A 144 -10.08 5.93 4.00
N ASP A 145 -10.42 4.66 3.77
CA ASP A 145 -11.04 4.24 2.52
C ASP A 145 -12.50 3.78 2.68
N ILE A 146 -13.21 3.87 1.56
CA ILE A 146 -14.55 3.31 1.40
C ILE A 146 -14.41 1.85 0.96
N PRO A 147 -15.06 0.88 1.63
CA PRO A 147 -15.22 -0.46 1.08
C PRO A 147 -16.25 -0.42 -0.05
N GLY A 148 -15.79 -0.43 -1.31
CA GLY A 148 -16.59 -0.11 -2.49
C GLY A 148 -17.81 -1.03 -2.68
N GLU A 149 -17.72 -2.30 -2.29
CA GLU A 149 -18.81 -3.27 -2.37
C GLU A 149 -19.97 -2.99 -1.41
N LYS A 150 -19.75 -2.12 -0.40
CA LYS A 150 -20.79 -1.64 0.52
C LYS A 150 -21.50 -0.37 0.01
N GLY A 151 -21.05 0.15 -1.14
CA GLY A 151 -21.71 1.21 -1.89
C GLY A 151 -21.80 2.55 -1.15
N VAL A 152 -22.72 3.40 -1.61
CA VAL A 152 -22.82 4.80 -1.18
C VAL A 152 -23.17 4.99 0.30
N VAL A 153 -23.74 3.98 0.97
CA VAL A 153 -23.99 4.04 2.42
C VAL A 153 -22.64 4.05 3.15
N ALA A 154 -21.76 3.10 2.86
CA ALA A 154 -20.41 3.11 3.42
C ALA A 154 -19.65 4.36 3.01
N GLY A 155 -19.80 4.83 1.76
CA GLY A 155 -19.18 6.08 1.32
C GLY A 155 -19.55 7.29 2.19
N ARG A 156 -20.84 7.43 2.51
CA ARG A 156 -21.32 8.48 3.41
C ARG A 156 -20.77 8.33 4.83
N GLU A 157 -20.86 7.13 5.40
CA GLU A 157 -20.43 6.91 6.79
C GLU A 157 -18.92 7.08 6.95
N THR A 158 -18.09 6.63 5.99
CA THR A 158 -16.64 6.80 6.02
C THR A 158 -16.25 8.28 5.96
N VAL A 159 -16.84 9.09 5.05
CA VAL A 159 -16.49 10.52 4.98
C VAL A 159 -16.97 11.28 6.22
N VAL A 160 -18.15 10.95 6.75
CA VAL A 160 -18.64 11.55 8.02
C VAL A 160 -17.69 11.21 9.16
N PHE A 161 -17.23 9.95 9.26
CA PHE A 161 -16.27 9.52 10.26
C PHE A 161 -14.94 10.27 10.12
N ALA A 162 -14.36 10.29 8.92
CA ALA A 162 -13.09 10.97 8.65
C ALA A 162 -13.12 12.45 9.04
N LEU A 163 -14.19 13.16 8.71
CA LEU A 163 -14.33 14.59 8.97
C LEU A 163 -14.68 14.92 10.42
N ARG A 164 -15.39 14.02 11.12
CA ARG A 164 -15.73 14.17 12.53
C ARG A 164 -14.53 13.89 13.42
N GLU A 165 -13.84 12.78 13.18
CA GLU A 165 -12.79 12.29 14.08
C GLU A 165 -11.42 12.90 13.80
N ARG A 166 -11.07 13.11 12.52
CA ARG A 166 -9.79 13.72 12.07
C ARG A 166 -8.57 13.31 12.92
N PRO A 167 -8.29 12.01 13.05
CA PRO A 167 -7.14 11.58 13.83
C PRO A 167 -5.84 12.16 13.29
N GLU A 168 -4.88 12.37 14.18
CA GLU A 168 -3.55 12.80 13.77
C GLU A 168 -2.95 11.80 12.76
N GLY A 169 -2.40 12.33 11.66
CA GLY A 169 -1.84 11.53 10.58
C GLY A 169 -2.84 11.15 9.50
N LEU A 170 -4.14 11.45 9.61
CA LEU A 170 -5.07 11.30 8.49
C LEU A 170 -4.74 12.31 7.38
N VAL A 171 -4.26 11.82 6.25
CA VAL A 171 -3.80 12.65 5.12
C VAL A 171 -4.65 12.47 3.87
N SER A 172 -5.25 11.30 3.68
CA SER A 172 -5.91 10.95 2.43
C SER A 172 -7.19 10.16 2.62
N PHE A 173 -8.00 10.15 1.56
CA PHE A 173 -9.26 9.46 1.46
C PHE A 173 -9.24 8.54 0.24
N GLY A 174 -9.60 7.28 0.46
CA GLY A 174 -9.47 6.21 -0.52
C GLY A 174 -10.78 5.52 -0.87
N LEU A 175 -10.68 4.59 -1.81
CA LEU A 175 -11.74 3.65 -2.19
C LEU A 175 -11.05 2.33 -2.48
N GLY A 176 -11.44 1.27 -1.80
CA GLY A 176 -10.90 -0.08 -1.98
C GLY A 176 -11.99 -1.10 -2.27
N GLY A 177 -11.60 -2.37 -2.19
CA GLY A 177 -12.49 -3.51 -2.41
C GLY A 177 -12.72 -3.84 -3.89
N PRO A 178 -13.61 -4.80 -4.19
CA PRO A 178 -13.83 -5.30 -5.55
C PRO A 178 -14.22 -4.20 -6.54
N GLU A 179 -13.50 -4.13 -7.66
CA GLU A 179 -13.71 -3.09 -8.66
C GLU A 179 -14.87 -3.40 -9.63
N VAL A 180 -15.06 -4.68 -9.94
CA VAL A 180 -16.03 -5.13 -10.95
C VAL A 180 -17.44 -4.89 -10.43
N GLY A 181 -18.25 -4.17 -11.23
CA GLY A 181 -19.63 -3.82 -10.86
C GLY A 181 -19.75 -2.62 -9.92
N VAL A 182 -18.62 -2.01 -9.52
CA VAL A 182 -18.59 -0.84 -8.62
C VAL A 182 -18.14 0.40 -9.40
N GLY A 183 -19.09 1.18 -9.91
CA GLY A 183 -18.79 2.41 -10.66
C GLY A 183 -18.19 3.50 -9.77
N ARG A 184 -17.07 4.14 -10.18
CA ARG A 184 -16.34 5.12 -9.35
C ARG A 184 -17.14 6.42 -9.17
N ALA A 185 -17.76 6.91 -10.25
CA ALA A 185 -18.57 8.12 -10.25
C ALA A 185 -19.62 8.21 -9.12
N GLN A 186 -20.16 7.09 -8.63
CA GLN A 186 -21.15 7.10 -7.55
C GLN A 186 -20.58 7.62 -6.20
N PHE A 187 -19.26 7.56 -6.01
CA PHE A 187 -18.58 8.03 -4.81
C PHE A 187 -18.09 9.48 -4.91
N ALA A 188 -18.26 10.13 -6.07
CA ALA A 188 -17.80 11.50 -6.32
C ALA A 188 -18.23 12.52 -5.25
N PRO A 189 -19.47 12.50 -4.71
CA PRO A 189 -19.85 13.43 -3.65
C PRO A 189 -18.98 13.29 -2.38
N PHE A 190 -18.60 12.07 -2.00
CA PHE A 190 -17.81 11.81 -0.79
C PHE A 190 -16.36 12.24 -0.98
N PHE A 191 -15.78 11.94 -2.14
CA PHE A 191 -14.43 12.42 -2.50
C PHE A 191 -14.38 13.94 -2.61
N THR A 192 -15.40 14.58 -3.18
CA THR A 192 -15.52 16.04 -3.21
C THR A 192 -15.51 16.61 -1.79
N THR A 193 -16.35 16.08 -0.90
CA THR A 193 -16.40 16.51 0.51
C THR A 193 -15.08 16.28 1.24
N ALA A 194 -14.41 15.14 1.03
CA ALA A 194 -13.10 14.85 1.64
C ALA A 194 -12.02 15.85 1.19
N ARG A 195 -11.97 16.15 -0.12
CA ARG A 195 -11.02 17.10 -0.71
C ARG A 195 -11.26 18.54 -0.26
N GLU A 196 -12.53 18.97 -0.21
CA GLU A 196 -12.90 20.29 0.34
C GLU A 196 -12.53 20.42 1.83
N ALA A 197 -12.47 19.30 2.55
CA ALA A 197 -12.00 19.24 3.94
C ALA A 197 -10.46 19.17 4.08
N GLY A 198 -9.72 19.12 2.96
CA GLY A 198 -8.26 19.11 2.92
C GLY A 198 -7.60 17.73 2.86
N LEU A 199 -8.37 16.65 2.65
CA LEU A 199 -7.81 15.31 2.45
C LEU A 199 -7.44 15.09 0.97
N HIS A 200 -6.35 14.40 0.73
CA HIS A 200 -5.95 14.00 -0.61
C HIS A 200 -6.80 12.84 -1.16
N SER A 201 -6.95 12.75 -2.48
CA SER A 201 -7.75 11.69 -3.14
C SER A 201 -6.89 10.57 -3.72
N VAL A 202 -7.01 9.35 -3.19
CA VAL A 202 -6.19 8.18 -3.58
C VAL A 202 -7.02 6.88 -3.76
N PRO A 203 -7.99 6.85 -4.70
CA PRO A 203 -8.83 5.66 -4.91
C PRO A 203 -8.07 4.51 -5.62
N HIS A 204 -8.48 3.27 -5.35
CA HIS A 204 -8.18 2.13 -6.21
C HIS A 204 -8.94 2.22 -7.53
N ALA A 205 -8.22 2.01 -8.63
CA ALA A 205 -8.83 1.87 -9.94
C ALA A 205 -7.93 1.09 -10.90
N GLY A 206 -8.55 0.26 -11.73
CA GLY A 206 -7.85 -0.43 -12.82
C GLY A 206 -6.96 -1.56 -12.35
N GLU A 207 -7.20 -2.13 -11.18
CA GLU A 207 -6.53 -3.36 -10.75
C GLU A 207 -7.15 -4.58 -11.43
N THR A 208 -8.46 -4.77 -11.24
CA THR A 208 -9.25 -5.90 -11.78
C THR A 208 -10.18 -5.45 -12.91
N THR A 209 -10.06 -4.19 -13.31
CA THR A 209 -10.80 -3.54 -14.39
C THR A 209 -9.86 -2.83 -15.37
N GLY A 210 -10.42 -2.29 -16.45
CA GLY A 210 -9.66 -1.62 -17.50
C GLY A 210 -9.50 -0.10 -17.31
N PRO A 211 -9.01 0.61 -18.35
CA PRO A 211 -8.69 2.05 -18.29
C PRO A 211 -9.89 2.95 -17.96
N ALA A 212 -11.13 2.50 -18.23
CA ALA A 212 -12.33 3.28 -17.96
C ALA A 212 -12.53 3.61 -16.47
N THR A 213 -12.17 2.71 -15.55
CA THR A 213 -12.28 2.98 -14.11
C THR A 213 -11.18 3.92 -13.64
N VAL A 214 -9.99 3.85 -14.23
CA VAL A 214 -8.89 4.79 -13.98
C VAL A 214 -9.28 6.20 -14.43
N TRP A 215 -9.85 6.34 -15.63
CA TRP A 215 -10.42 7.62 -16.10
C TRP A 215 -11.48 8.16 -15.14
N SER A 216 -12.40 7.32 -14.67
CA SER A 216 -13.44 7.72 -13.71
C SER A 216 -12.84 8.14 -12.37
N ALA A 217 -11.81 7.46 -11.88
CA ALA A 217 -11.10 7.88 -10.67
C ALA A 217 -10.43 9.26 -10.84
N VAL A 218 -9.77 9.50 -11.97
CA VAL A 218 -9.16 10.81 -12.27
C VAL A 218 -10.22 11.90 -12.39
N HIS A 219 -11.27 11.68 -13.17
CA HIS A 219 -12.26 12.73 -13.49
C HIS A 219 -13.31 12.95 -12.42
N ASP A 220 -13.88 11.87 -11.88
CA ASP A 220 -15.03 11.95 -10.97
C ASP A 220 -14.58 12.05 -9.50
N LEU A 221 -13.48 11.39 -9.14
CA LEU A 221 -12.97 11.37 -7.76
C LEU A 221 -11.83 12.38 -7.54
N GLY A 222 -11.35 13.02 -8.61
CA GLY A 222 -10.24 13.97 -8.57
C GLY A 222 -8.98 13.35 -7.99
N ALA A 223 -8.68 12.11 -8.39
CA ALA A 223 -7.54 11.35 -7.89
C ALA A 223 -6.21 12.08 -8.10
N GLU A 224 -5.44 12.19 -7.03
CA GLU A 224 -4.07 12.71 -7.04
C GLU A 224 -3.06 11.59 -7.21
N ARG A 225 -3.40 10.38 -6.75
CA ARG A 225 -2.72 9.10 -7.02
C ARG A 225 -3.76 8.01 -7.23
N ILE A 226 -3.38 6.93 -7.90
CA ILE A 226 -4.25 5.79 -8.17
C ILE A 226 -3.65 4.53 -7.54
N GLY A 227 -4.44 3.89 -6.67
CA GLY A 227 -4.16 2.54 -6.18
C GLY A 227 -4.14 1.55 -7.34
N HIS A 228 -3.03 0.85 -7.52
CA HIS A 228 -2.70 0.01 -8.69
C HIS A 228 -2.62 0.78 -10.02
N GLY A 229 -3.76 1.05 -10.68
CA GLY A 229 -3.82 1.70 -12.00
C GLY A 229 -3.28 0.87 -13.17
N VAL A 230 -2.90 -0.39 -12.94
CA VAL A 230 -2.18 -1.22 -13.91
C VAL A 230 -2.96 -1.43 -15.20
N GLY A 231 -4.29 -1.48 -15.17
CA GLY A 231 -5.19 -1.57 -16.32
C GLY A 231 -5.09 -0.42 -17.33
N ALA A 232 -4.48 0.71 -16.93
CA ALA A 232 -4.20 1.84 -17.82
C ALA A 232 -3.31 1.47 -19.01
N TYR A 233 -2.50 0.41 -18.90
CA TYR A 233 -1.53 0.01 -19.93
C TYR A 233 -2.13 -0.28 -21.32
N THR A 234 -3.44 -0.50 -21.40
CA THR A 234 -4.15 -0.79 -22.65
C THR A 234 -4.63 0.47 -23.40
N ASP A 235 -4.57 1.65 -22.77
CA ASP A 235 -5.05 2.92 -23.33
C ASP A 235 -3.90 3.95 -23.44
N PRO A 236 -3.35 4.18 -24.64
CA PRO A 236 -2.27 5.15 -24.84
C PRO A 236 -2.63 6.59 -24.43
N ALA A 237 -3.89 7.02 -24.59
CA ALA A 237 -4.31 8.37 -24.23
C ALA A 237 -4.32 8.55 -22.71
N LEU A 238 -4.73 7.51 -21.98
CA LEU A 238 -4.65 7.50 -20.52
C LEU A 238 -3.20 7.53 -20.04
N LEU A 239 -2.31 6.73 -20.64
CA LEU A 239 -0.88 6.75 -20.29
C LEU A 239 -0.26 8.13 -20.49
N GLU A 240 -0.54 8.78 -21.62
CA GLU A 240 -0.09 10.14 -21.91
C GLU A 240 -0.65 11.15 -20.89
N HIS A 241 -1.93 11.01 -20.53
CA HIS A 241 -2.55 11.88 -19.52
C HIS A 241 -1.91 11.73 -18.14
N LEU A 242 -1.75 10.49 -17.66
CA LEU A 242 -1.12 10.19 -16.37
C LEU A 242 0.31 10.72 -16.30
N ALA A 243 1.10 10.51 -17.36
CA ALA A 243 2.47 11.01 -17.45
C ALA A 243 2.52 12.55 -17.47
N THR A 244 1.68 13.19 -18.28
CA THR A 244 1.66 14.66 -18.44
C THR A 244 1.19 15.38 -17.18
N GLN A 245 0.17 14.84 -16.51
CA GLN A 245 -0.34 15.40 -15.25
C GLN A 245 0.49 14.98 -14.04
N GLY A 246 1.40 14.01 -14.19
CA GLY A 246 2.21 13.49 -13.11
C GLY A 246 1.41 12.73 -12.05
N ILE A 247 0.31 12.07 -12.44
CA ILE A 247 -0.55 11.27 -11.53
C ILE A 247 0.13 9.91 -11.28
N PRO A 248 0.60 9.64 -10.05
CA PRO A 248 1.25 8.38 -9.68
C PRO A 248 0.33 7.17 -9.77
N LEU A 249 0.90 6.04 -10.18
CA LEU A 249 0.33 4.72 -10.02
C LEU A 249 1.04 3.97 -8.89
N GLU A 250 0.29 3.59 -7.86
CA GLU A 250 0.76 2.82 -6.72
C GLU A 250 0.71 1.33 -7.03
N VAL A 251 1.74 0.82 -7.72
CA VAL A 251 1.72 -0.52 -8.30
C VAL A 251 2.17 -1.57 -7.28
N CYS A 252 1.48 -2.72 -7.27
CA CYS A 252 1.74 -3.84 -6.35
C CYS A 252 1.97 -5.14 -7.15
N PRO A 253 3.13 -5.31 -7.81
CA PRO A 253 3.35 -6.38 -8.78
C PRO A 253 3.07 -7.80 -8.26
N THR A 254 3.55 -8.14 -7.06
CA THR A 254 3.32 -9.48 -6.48
C THR A 254 1.84 -9.68 -6.17
N SER A 255 1.16 -8.67 -5.61
CA SER A 255 -0.30 -8.72 -5.40
C SER A 255 -1.02 -9.01 -6.72
N ASN A 256 -0.74 -8.23 -7.77
CA ASN A 256 -1.41 -8.39 -9.06
C ASN A 256 -1.18 -9.78 -9.70
N VAL A 257 -0.04 -10.41 -9.46
CA VAL A 257 0.19 -11.81 -9.87
C VAL A 257 -0.58 -12.79 -8.98
N ARG A 258 -0.55 -12.61 -7.66
CA ARG A 258 -1.22 -13.51 -6.69
C ARG A 258 -2.75 -13.47 -6.79
N THR A 259 -3.31 -12.32 -7.16
CA THR A 259 -4.75 -12.14 -7.41
C THR A 259 -5.16 -12.52 -8.84
N GLY A 260 -4.20 -12.95 -9.67
CA GLY A 260 -4.45 -13.48 -11.02
C GLY A 260 -4.70 -12.43 -12.10
N GLN A 261 -4.39 -11.15 -11.84
CA GLN A 261 -4.52 -10.08 -12.84
C GLN A 261 -3.45 -10.19 -13.93
N PHE A 262 -2.25 -10.61 -13.55
CA PHE A 262 -1.18 -10.96 -14.48
C PHE A 262 -0.64 -12.37 -14.20
N PRO A 263 -0.24 -13.13 -15.22
CA PRO A 263 0.24 -14.50 -15.03
C PRO A 263 1.63 -14.58 -14.39
N SER A 264 2.44 -13.52 -14.50
CA SER A 264 3.77 -13.42 -13.91
C SER A 264 4.26 -11.96 -13.90
N ILE A 265 5.39 -11.70 -13.23
CA ILE A 265 6.02 -10.37 -13.21
C ILE A 265 6.54 -10.00 -14.61
N GLU A 266 6.98 -10.96 -15.42
CA GLU A 266 7.43 -10.75 -16.81
C GLU A 266 6.31 -10.19 -17.68
N ALA A 267 5.07 -10.63 -17.42
CA ALA A 267 3.89 -10.18 -18.14
C ALA A 267 3.30 -8.87 -17.57
N HIS A 268 3.82 -8.38 -16.44
CA HIS A 268 3.29 -7.22 -15.75
C HIS A 268 3.62 -5.91 -16.51
N PRO A 269 2.69 -4.93 -16.60
CA PRO A 269 2.86 -3.75 -17.44
C PRO A 269 3.86 -2.70 -16.92
N VAL A 270 4.58 -2.96 -15.82
CA VAL A 270 5.47 -1.97 -15.18
C VAL A 270 6.48 -1.37 -16.17
N ARG A 271 7.15 -2.20 -16.99
CA ARG A 271 8.08 -1.70 -18.00
C ARG A 271 7.40 -0.73 -18.96
N ARG A 272 6.22 -1.10 -19.45
CA ARG A 272 5.44 -0.28 -20.39
C ARG A 272 5.02 1.05 -19.77
N LEU A 273 4.58 1.04 -18.51
CA LEU A 273 4.22 2.26 -17.78
C LEU A 273 5.43 3.21 -17.67
N LEU A 274 6.59 2.68 -17.29
CA LEU A 274 7.83 3.45 -17.20
C LEU A 274 8.28 4.03 -18.54
N ASP A 275 8.21 3.24 -19.61
CA ASP A 275 8.60 3.67 -20.96
C ASP A 275 7.68 4.77 -21.51
N HIS A 276 6.43 4.87 -21.03
CA HIS A 276 5.50 5.97 -21.35
C HIS A 276 5.65 7.17 -20.40
N GLY A 277 6.62 7.16 -19.50
CA GLY A 277 6.87 8.26 -18.57
C GLY A 277 5.90 8.36 -17.40
N VAL A 278 5.03 7.35 -17.20
CA VAL A 278 4.12 7.31 -16.05
C VAL A 278 4.94 7.20 -14.76
N LEU A 279 4.57 7.99 -13.75
CA LEU A 279 5.17 7.91 -12.43
C LEU A 279 4.65 6.65 -11.73
N VAL A 280 5.52 5.67 -11.54
CA VAL A 280 5.20 4.40 -10.88
C VAL A 280 5.93 4.31 -9.55
N THR A 281 5.23 3.86 -8.51
CA THR A 281 5.80 3.43 -7.22
C THR A 281 5.59 1.92 -7.06
N LEU A 282 6.43 1.26 -6.26
CA LEU A 282 6.31 -0.15 -5.94
C LEU A 282 5.90 -0.29 -4.47
N ASN A 283 4.87 -1.10 -4.23
CA ASN A 283 4.15 -1.19 -2.96
C ASN A 283 3.69 -2.62 -2.71
N THR A 284 3.33 -2.91 -1.46
CA THR A 284 3.14 -4.30 -1.00
C THR A 284 1.71 -4.77 -0.90
N ASP A 285 0.73 -3.86 -0.81
CA ASP A 285 -0.69 -4.17 -0.69
C ASP A 285 -1.03 -4.95 0.60
N ASP A 286 -1.18 -6.27 0.54
CA ASP A 286 -1.34 -7.18 1.68
C ASP A 286 -0.10 -8.11 1.84
N PRO A 287 1.08 -7.60 2.29
CA PRO A 287 2.36 -8.28 2.12
C PRO A 287 2.41 -9.75 2.63
N PRO A 288 2.05 -10.04 3.89
CA PRO A 288 2.03 -11.41 4.44
C PRO A 288 1.13 -12.37 3.66
N MET A 289 0.04 -11.87 3.07
CA MET A 289 -0.91 -12.67 2.30
C MET A 289 -0.34 -13.07 0.94
N PHE A 290 0.48 -12.23 0.34
CA PHE A 290 1.08 -12.48 -0.97
C PHE A 290 2.47 -13.10 -0.90
N GLY A 291 3.04 -13.19 0.31
CA GLY A 291 4.45 -13.48 0.51
C GLY A 291 5.33 -12.36 -0.04
N ALA A 292 4.80 -11.14 -0.10
CA ALA A 292 5.47 -9.96 -0.59
C ALA A 292 6.15 -9.22 0.57
N THR A 293 7.22 -8.52 0.24
CA THR A 293 7.90 -7.56 1.10
C THR A 293 8.28 -6.38 0.21
N LEU A 294 8.46 -5.18 0.76
CA LEU A 294 8.82 -4.00 -0.01
C LEU A 294 10.17 -4.16 -0.71
N ASP A 295 11.17 -4.72 -0.02
CA ASP A 295 12.44 -5.12 -0.67
C ASP A 295 12.17 -6.18 -1.76
N GLY A 296 11.26 -7.11 -1.50
CA GLY A 296 10.84 -8.15 -2.44
C GLY A 296 10.22 -7.61 -3.73
N GLU A 297 9.37 -6.58 -3.66
CA GLU A 297 8.77 -5.95 -4.85
C GLU A 297 9.84 -5.30 -5.73
N TYR A 298 10.77 -4.58 -5.11
CA TYR A 298 11.89 -3.96 -5.83
C TYR A 298 12.76 -5.03 -6.49
N LEU A 299 13.08 -6.12 -5.78
CA LEU A 299 13.89 -7.22 -6.30
C LEU A 299 13.18 -7.96 -7.43
N ALA A 300 11.90 -8.30 -7.26
CA ALA A 300 11.12 -9.01 -8.26
C ALA A 300 11.08 -8.24 -9.58
N VAL A 301 10.79 -6.94 -9.53
CA VAL A 301 10.77 -6.08 -10.72
C VAL A 301 12.16 -5.89 -11.31
N ALA A 302 13.18 -5.64 -10.47
CA ALA A 302 14.55 -5.41 -10.91
C ALA A 302 15.17 -6.61 -11.62
N GLU A 303 15.04 -7.80 -11.03
CA GLU A 303 15.60 -9.05 -11.57
C GLU A 303 14.87 -9.44 -12.87
N THR A 304 13.54 -9.41 -12.87
CA THR A 304 12.73 -9.84 -14.02
C THR A 304 12.88 -8.91 -15.22
N LEU A 305 12.92 -7.59 -15.00
CA LEU A 305 13.00 -6.62 -16.09
C LEU A 305 14.43 -6.21 -16.45
N GLY A 306 15.43 -6.73 -15.72
CA GLY A 306 16.83 -6.35 -15.88
C GLY A 306 17.02 -4.85 -15.71
N LEU A 307 16.63 -4.30 -14.57
CA LEU A 307 16.73 -2.86 -14.33
C LEU A 307 18.12 -2.44 -13.86
N THR A 308 18.55 -1.26 -14.28
CA THR A 308 19.75 -0.59 -13.76
C THR A 308 19.51 -0.03 -12.34
N THR A 309 20.58 0.24 -11.59
CA THR A 309 20.47 0.85 -10.25
C THR A 309 19.79 2.22 -10.27
N THR A 310 19.97 2.98 -11.36
CA THR A 310 19.27 4.25 -11.57
C THR A 310 17.76 4.05 -11.77
N GLU A 311 17.34 3.05 -12.54
CA GLU A 311 15.91 2.71 -12.70
C GLU A 311 15.30 2.20 -11.39
N ILE A 312 16.04 1.41 -10.60
CA ILE A 312 15.60 0.94 -9.28
C ILE A 312 15.43 2.13 -8.31
N ALA A 313 16.45 3.00 -8.20
CA ALA A 313 16.40 4.19 -7.37
C ALA A 313 15.28 5.16 -7.79
N ARG A 314 14.90 5.19 -9.08
CA ARG A 314 13.77 5.98 -9.58
C ARG A 314 12.46 5.60 -8.90
N PHE A 315 12.20 4.32 -8.60
CA PHE A 315 10.99 3.94 -7.87
C PHE A 315 10.97 4.51 -6.45
N ALA A 316 12.10 4.48 -5.75
CA ALA A 316 12.22 5.07 -4.40
C ALA A 316 12.01 6.59 -4.45
N ARG A 317 12.61 7.29 -5.41
CA ARG A 317 12.39 8.73 -5.63
C ARG A 317 10.94 9.05 -5.96
N ASN A 318 10.32 8.26 -6.83
CA ASN A 318 8.92 8.41 -7.19
C ASN A 318 8.03 8.29 -5.96
N ALA A 319 8.26 7.30 -5.09
CA ALA A 319 7.49 7.11 -3.87
C ALA A 319 7.66 8.30 -2.90
N VAL A 320 8.89 8.80 -2.70
CA VAL A 320 9.14 9.99 -1.88
C VAL A 320 8.41 11.21 -2.46
N ASN A 321 8.51 11.45 -3.77
CA ASN A 321 7.87 12.59 -4.43
C ASN A 321 6.35 12.52 -4.37
N ALA A 322 5.77 11.33 -4.60
CA ALA A 322 4.34 11.09 -4.59
C ALA A 322 3.71 11.11 -3.19
N SER A 323 4.49 10.81 -2.14
CA SER A 323 4.01 10.79 -0.75
C SER A 323 3.44 12.14 -0.27
N PHE A 324 2.63 12.13 0.78
CA PHE A 324 2.16 13.33 1.50
C PHE A 324 3.08 13.71 2.67
N LEU A 325 4.35 13.26 2.66
CA LEU A 325 5.38 13.75 3.57
C LEU A 325 5.58 15.26 3.45
N ALA A 326 5.96 15.86 4.58
CA ALA A 326 6.39 17.26 4.59
C ALA A 326 7.61 17.47 3.66
N PRO A 327 7.69 18.62 2.94
CA PRO A 327 8.77 18.86 1.97
C PRO A 327 10.19 18.66 2.53
N ALA A 328 10.45 19.08 3.77
CA ALA A 328 11.76 18.91 4.40
C ALA A 328 12.14 17.43 4.57
N ALA A 329 11.17 16.58 4.94
CA ALA A 329 11.41 15.14 5.07
C ALA A 329 11.67 14.50 3.71
N LYS A 330 10.95 14.93 2.65
CA LYS A 330 11.22 14.49 1.27
C LYS A 330 12.64 14.84 0.84
N THR A 331 13.12 16.06 1.11
CA THR A 331 14.48 16.48 0.75
C THR A 331 15.55 15.60 1.38
N VAL A 332 15.38 15.21 2.65
CA VAL A 332 16.31 14.31 3.35
C VAL A 332 16.36 12.95 2.65
N LEU A 333 15.21 12.29 2.45
CA LEU A 333 15.16 10.97 1.82
C LEU A 333 15.69 10.99 0.37
N LEU A 334 15.37 12.02 -0.41
CA LEU A 334 15.90 12.18 -1.76
C LEU A 334 17.43 12.31 -1.76
N THR A 335 17.99 13.08 -0.83
CA THR A 335 19.44 13.24 -0.68
C THR A 335 20.10 11.91 -0.36
N GLU A 336 19.56 11.15 0.60
CA GLU A 336 20.08 9.82 0.95
C GLU A 336 20.04 8.85 -0.25
N ILE A 337 18.97 8.88 -1.06
CA ILE A 337 18.89 8.08 -2.29
C ILE A 337 19.97 8.48 -3.30
N GLU A 338 20.25 9.77 -3.48
CA GLU A 338 21.34 10.22 -4.36
C GLU A 338 22.70 9.78 -3.84
N GLU A 339 22.94 9.87 -2.53
CA GLU A 339 24.21 9.45 -1.91
C GLU A 339 24.47 7.96 -2.11
N ILE A 340 23.44 7.11 -1.95
CA ILE A 340 23.54 5.67 -2.21
C ILE A 340 23.84 5.41 -3.69
N LEU A 341 23.17 6.12 -4.60
CA LEU A 341 23.41 5.97 -6.03
C LEU A 341 24.84 6.41 -6.42
N LEU A 342 25.39 7.44 -5.79
CA LEU A 342 26.77 7.90 -6.01
C LEU A 342 27.83 6.98 -5.43
N GLN A 343 27.48 6.15 -4.44
CA GLN A 343 28.38 5.14 -3.85
C GLN A 343 28.37 3.83 -4.64
N ASP A 344 27.47 3.70 -5.61
CA ASP A 344 27.47 2.59 -6.55
C ASP A 344 28.80 2.58 -7.32
N PRO A 345 29.60 1.50 -7.24
CA PRO A 345 30.87 1.38 -7.95
C PRO A 345 30.76 1.67 -9.45
N GLU A 346 29.57 1.53 -10.05
CA GLU A 346 29.31 1.79 -11.45
C GLU A 346 29.09 3.27 -11.79
N VAL A 347 28.61 4.09 -10.86
CA VAL A 347 28.50 5.55 -11.05
C VAL A 347 29.85 6.24 -10.88
N LEU A 348 30.76 5.61 -10.12
CA LEU A 348 32.13 6.07 -9.90
C LEU A 348 33.14 5.60 -10.98
N ALA A 349 32.74 4.70 -11.88
CA ALA A 349 33.58 4.11 -12.94
C ALA A 349 33.31 4.71 -14.33
#